data_AF-A0A158JPQ9-F1
#
_entry.id   AF-A0A158JPQ9-F1
#
_cell.length_a   1.000
_cell.length_b   1.000
_cell.length_c   1.000
_cell.angle_alpha   90.00
_cell.angle_beta   90.00
_cell.angle_gamma   90.00
#
_symmetry.space_group_name_H-M   'P 1'
#
loop_
_entity.id
_entity.type
_entity.pdbx_description
1 polymer ?
#
loop_
_entity_poly.entity_id
_entity_poly.type
_entity_poly.pdbx_seq_one_letter_code
_entity_poly.pdbx_strand_id
1 'polypeptide(L)'
;MRDSELASLEVGCFIARKGFDGATLHWLRGTTYKLEHEPRPAEWMVPEVVGKAVAVATRLGEPVRAQGEKRIKALERAAKTRTLDEHVRAKIQLKLERARRNRNALMAIYHPSYGSVSLLGNETARKSLRAFAKMANMIVEQQDMDGVVNRDRIRPGEPWPLRTHEFRRTFAVYVARHVLGDIRYLREHFKHWSLDMTLYYARHDSDADRALISDILTERDELQSLIIQSWMHPHSNLSGVGGHRIAAFRNRGEVKTVRDMRDFCRKLGESVFIRGTGHSWCMASGNGCGGQGLYDAVRCTSCGEGVIDSTHIQIWKGIRQQQIDVLQCPDLGRPSRERSVDHLRKAERVLADLGAEVPPFKLPKKVRRAS
;
A
#
# COMPACT_ATOMS: atom_id res chain seq x y z
N MET A 1 4.80 4.98 6.90
CA MET A 1 5.93 5.95 6.90
C MET A 1 6.73 5.87 8.19
N ARG A 2 7.96 6.39 8.19
CA ARG A 2 8.77 6.72 9.38
C ARG A 2 8.57 8.19 9.77
N ASP A 3 9.00 8.55 10.97
CA ASP A 3 8.89 9.92 11.49
C ASP A 3 9.57 10.95 10.58
N SER A 4 10.76 10.64 10.04
CA SER A 4 11.46 11.51 9.09
C SER A 4 10.72 11.67 7.75
N GLU A 5 10.06 10.61 7.27
CA GLU A 5 9.25 10.64 6.04
C GLU A 5 7.97 11.46 6.28
N LEU A 6 7.33 11.29 7.44
CA LEU A 6 6.17 12.08 7.84
C LEU A 6 6.51 13.57 8.00
N ALA A 7 7.67 13.88 8.59
CA ALA A 7 8.19 15.24 8.75
C ALA A 7 8.49 15.93 7.41
N SER A 8 8.74 15.16 6.34
CA SER A 8 8.99 15.69 4.99
C SER A 8 7.72 16.08 4.23
N LEU A 9 6.53 15.72 4.72
CA LEU A 9 5.29 16.03 4.03
C LEU A 9 5.02 17.53 4.05
N GLU A 10 4.63 18.07 2.89
CA GLU A 10 4.21 19.45 2.73
C GLU A 10 2.70 19.57 2.50
N VAL A 11 2.17 20.79 2.64
CA VAL A 11 0.80 21.10 2.23
C VAL A 11 0.63 20.76 0.74
N GLY A 12 -0.45 20.06 0.40
CA GLY A 12 -0.67 19.56 -0.96
C GLY A 12 0.03 18.24 -1.28
N CYS A 13 0.56 17.52 -0.28
CA CYS A 13 1.19 16.21 -0.48
C CYS A 13 0.23 15.10 -0.93
N PHE A 14 -1.09 15.27 -0.77
CA PHE A 14 -2.10 14.29 -1.17
C PHE A 14 -2.52 14.47 -2.63
N ILE A 15 -2.42 13.40 -3.42
CA ILE A 15 -2.64 13.42 -4.87
C ILE A 15 -3.56 12.26 -5.25
N ALA A 16 -4.55 12.53 -6.10
CA ALA A 16 -5.35 11.51 -6.76
C ALA A 16 -4.88 11.31 -8.21
N ARG A 17 -4.78 10.06 -8.66
CA ARG A 17 -4.44 9.69 -10.04
C ARG A 17 -5.39 8.61 -10.52
N LYS A 18 -5.81 8.67 -11.79
CA LYS A 18 -6.50 7.54 -12.41
C LYS A 18 -5.50 6.43 -12.71
N GLY A 19 -5.81 5.22 -12.26
CA GLY A 19 -5.13 3.99 -12.62
C GLY A 19 -5.40 3.61 -14.07
N PHE A 20 -4.67 2.61 -14.55
CA PHE A 20 -4.79 2.08 -15.91
C PHE A 20 -6.18 1.47 -16.19
N ASP A 21 -6.89 1.07 -15.14
CA ASP A 21 -8.25 0.51 -15.14
C ASP A 21 -9.34 1.57 -14.95
N GLY A 22 -8.96 2.85 -14.85
CA GLY A 22 -9.88 3.95 -14.58
C GLY A 22 -10.20 4.17 -13.10
N ALA A 23 -9.71 3.33 -12.18
CA ALA A 23 -9.90 3.51 -10.75
C ALA A 23 -9.11 4.71 -10.21
N THR A 24 -9.65 5.44 -9.24
CA THR A 24 -8.93 6.56 -8.61
C THR A 24 -8.04 6.03 -7.49
N LEU A 25 -6.72 6.15 -7.67
CA LEU A 25 -5.71 5.81 -6.68
C LEU A 25 -5.21 7.09 -5.98
N HIS A 26 -5.02 7.01 -4.67
CA HIS A 26 -4.56 8.14 -3.87
C HIS A 26 -3.14 7.92 -3.36
N TRP A 27 -2.37 9.00 -3.31
CA TRP A 27 -0.93 8.99 -3.02
C TRP A 27 -0.56 10.13 -2.08
N LEU A 28 0.40 9.88 -1.18
CA LEU A 28 1.14 10.91 -0.48
C LEU A 28 2.51 11.09 -1.12
N ARG A 29 2.91 12.34 -1.35
CA ARG A 29 4.25 12.69 -1.83
C ARG A 29 5.08 13.29 -0.70
N GLY A 30 6.32 12.83 -0.58
CA GLY A 30 7.30 13.38 0.36
C GLY A 30 8.70 12.94 -0.02
N THR A 31 9.55 12.76 0.98
CA THR A 31 10.96 12.42 0.80
C THR A 31 11.35 11.22 1.65
N THR A 32 12.04 10.27 1.05
CA THR A 32 12.72 9.18 1.77
C THR A 32 14.18 9.53 1.99
N TYR A 33 14.67 9.20 3.18
CA TYR A 33 16.05 9.43 3.60
C TYR A 33 16.82 8.12 3.77
N LYS A 34 16.19 6.97 3.49
CA LYS A 34 16.80 5.65 3.69
C LYS A 34 17.29 5.09 2.38
N LEU A 35 18.49 4.48 2.46
CA LEU A 35 19.16 3.69 1.43
C LEU A 35 20.02 4.47 0.43
N GLU A 36 20.16 5.79 0.62
CA GLU A 36 20.89 6.64 -0.32
C GLU A 36 21.66 7.77 0.38
N HIS A 37 22.78 8.17 -0.22
CA HIS A 37 23.61 9.27 0.27
C HIS A 37 22.87 10.63 0.18
N GLU A 38 21.82 10.71 -0.62
CA GLU A 38 20.97 11.88 -0.80
C GLU A 38 19.48 11.55 -0.61
N PRO A 39 18.67 12.45 -0.02
CA PRO A 39 17.22 12.27 0.09
C PRO A 39 16.56 12.20 -1.28
N ARG A 40 15.65 11.23 -1.50
CA ARG A 40 14.90 11.09 -2.76
C ARG A 40 13.40 11.36 -2.61
N PRO A 41 12.75 11.95 -3.62
CA PRO A 41 11.30 11.99 -3.69
C PRO A 41 10.70 10.58 -3.58
N ALA A 42 9.64 10.46 -2.78
CA ALA A 42 8.95 9.20 -2.59
C ALA A 42 7.44 9.42 -2.61
N GLU A 43 6.72 8.41 -3.10
CA GLU A 43 5.26 8.37 -3.09
C GLU A 43 4.78 7.12 -2.35
N TRP A 44 3.73 7.28 -1.54
CA TRP A 44 3.06 6.21 -0.80
C TRP A 44 1.61 6.14 -1.22
N MET A 45 1.16 5.00 -1.74
CA MET A 45 -0.25 4.77 -1.99
C MET A 45 -1.00 4.71 -0.67
N VAL A 46 -2.11 5.44 -0.57
CA VAL A 46 -2.92 5.56 0.65
C VAL A 46 -4.41 5.44 0.33
N PRO A 47 -5.26 5.09 1.30
CA PRO A 47 -6.71 5.19 1.14
C PRO A 47 -7.17 6.66 1.09
N GLU A 48 -8.34 6.90 0.50
CA GLU A 48 -8.93 8.24 0.36
C GLU A 48 -9.07 8.99 1.70
N VAL A 49 -9.39 8.26 2.78
CA VAL A 49 -9.56 8.85 4.14
C VAL A 49 -8.32 9.61 4.61
N VAL A 50 -7.13 9.27 4.11
CA VAL A 50 -5.89 9.99 4.43
C VAL A 50 -5.92 11.42 3.90
N GLY A 51 -6.65 11.69 2.81
CA GLY A 51 -6.89 13.04 2.32
C GLY A 51 -7.59 13.93 3.36
N LYS A 52 -8.54 13.36 4.14
CA LYS A 52 -9.18 14.08 5.26
C LYS A 52 -8.17 14.43 6.35
N ALA A 53 -7.29 13.49 6.69
CA ALA A 53 -6.23 13.73 7.68
C ALA A 53 -5.25 14.83 7.23
N VAL A 54 -4.85 14.82 5.95
CA VAL A 54 -4.01 15.88 5.36
C VAL A 54 -4.71 17.23 5.39
N ALA A 55 -6.01 17.29 5.08
CA ALA A 55 -6.78 18.52 5.13
C ALA A 55 -6.88 19.10 6.56
N VAL A 56 -7.13 18.24 7.55
CA VAL A 56 -7.14 18.63 8.97
C VAL A 56 -5.76 19.13 9.40
N ALA A 57 -4.69 18.38 9.12
CA ALA A 57 -3.32 18.79 9.45
C ALA A 57 -2.93 20.11 8.77
N THR A 58 -3.35 20.30 7.51
CA THR A 58 -3.16 21.55 6.77
C THR A 58 -3.82 22.70 7.52
N ARG A 59 -5.10 22.59 7.88
CA ARG A 59 -5.80 23.65 8.62
C ARG A 59 -5.18 23.95 9.98
N LEU A 60 -4.84 22.91 10.75
CA LEU A 60 -4.26 23.08 12.09
C LEU A 60 -2.86 23.71 12.05
N GLY A 61 -2.06 23.42 11.01
CA GLY A 61 -0.73 24.00 10.85
C GLY A 61 -0.69 25.41 10.26
N GLU A 62 -1.81 25.94 9.76
CA GLU A 62 -1.87 27.24 9.09
C GLU A 62 -1.38 28.40 9.96
N PRO A 63 -1.79 28.56 11.23
CA PRO A 63 -1.30 29.64 12.08
C PRO A 63 0.22 29.58 12.30
N VAL A 64 0.76 28.37 12.45
CA VAL A 64 2.21 28.15 12.64
C VAL A 64 2.98 28.52 11.38
N ARG A 65 2.50 28.11 10.19
CA ARG A 65 3.11 28.50 8.92
C ARG A 65 3.03 30.00 8.69
N ALA A 66 1.92 30.65 9.04
CA ALA A 66 1.79 32.10 8.96
C ALA A 66 2.80 32.84 9.87
N GLN A 67 3.09 32.31 11.07
CA GLN A 67 4.17 32.82 11.92
C GLN A 67 5.55 32.60 11.29
N GLY A 68 5.78 31.43 10.69
CA GLY A 68 6.98 31.12 9.91
C GLY A 68 7.22 32.11 8.79
N GLU A 69 6.18 32.48 8.04
CA GLU A 69 6.24 33.49 6.98
C GLU A 69 6.62 34.87 7.48
N LYS A 70 6.01 35.32 8.59
CA LYS A 70 6.38 36.57 9.25
C LYS A 70 7.87 36.56 9.62
N ARG A 71 8.37 35.41 10.10
CA ARG A 71 9.78 35.25 10.47
C ARG A 71 10.71 35.25 9.26
N ILE A 72 10.34 34.59 8.16
CA ILE A 72 11.09 34.64 6.90
C ILE A 72 11.25 36.09 6.44
N LYS A 73 10.15 36.85 6.38
CA LYS A 73 10.18 38.28 6.01
C LYS A 73 11.07 39.12 6.93
N ALA A 74 11.06 38.85 8.24
CA ALA A 74 11.92 39.53 9.19
C ALA A 74 13.41 39.20 8.99
N LEU A 75 13.74 37.94 8.74
CA LEU A 75 15.11 37.49 8.46
C LEU A 75 15.63 38.06 7.12
N GLU A 76 14.78 38.13 6.09
CA GLU A 76 15.12 38.75 4.80
C GLU A 76 15.43 40.25 4.94
N ARG A 77 14.67 40.97 5.77
CA ARG A 77 14.95 42.37 6.08
C ARG A 77 16.28 42.52 6.83
N ALA A 78 16.51 41.69 7.84
CA ALA A 78 17.75 41.70 8.61
C ALA A 78 18.97 41.38 7.72
N ALA A 79 18.88 40.39 6.81
CA ALA A 79 19.98 40.02 5.92
C ALA A 79 20.44 41.17 4.98
N LYS A 80 19.57 42.14 4.69
CA LYS A 80 19.85 43.28 3.81
C LYS A 80 20.54 44.46 4.52
N THR A 81 20.70 44.41 5.84
CA THR A 81 21.33 45.49 6.60
C THR A 81 22.83 45.59 6.29
N ARG A 82 23.26 46.74 5.75
CA ARG A 82 24.64 46.96 5.24
C ARG A 82 25.71 46.93 6.33
N THR A 83 25.35 47.23 7.58
CA THR A 83 26.27 47.35 8.72
C THR A 83 26.49 46.04 9.48
N LEU A 84 25.99 44.91 8.98
CA LEU A 84 26.16 43.62 9.65
C LEU A 84 27.54 43.02 9.40
N ASP A 85 28.14 42.54 10.49
CA ASP A 85 29.29 41.64 10.47
C ASP A 85 29.01 40.37 9.64
N GLU A 86 30.03 39.87 8.94
CA GLU A 86 29.90 38.76 7.99
C GLU A 86 29.49 37.45 8.69
N HIS A 87 29.99 37.20 9.90
CA HIS A 87 29.62 36.00 10.67
C HIS A 87 28.15 36.06 11.11
N VAL A 88 27.66 37.25 11.49
CA VAL A 88 26.25 37.46 11.82
C VAL A 88 25.36 37.28 10.58
N ARG A 89 25.80 37.79 9.43
CA ARG A 89 25.11 37.61 8.14
C ARG A 89 24.99 36.13 7.77
N ALA A 90 26.06 35.36 7.88
CA ALA A 90 26.05 33.92 7.61
C ALA A 90 25.05 33.17 8.54
N LYS A 91 25.01 33.53 9.83
CA LYS A 91 24.03 32.96 10.78
C LYS A 91 22.58 33.30 10.42
N ILE A 92 22.31 34.51 9.96
CA ILE A 92 20.97 34.92 9.50
C ILE A 92 20.59 34.13 8.24
N GLN A 93 21.53 33.98 7.29
CA GLN A 93 21.31 33.25 6.06
C GLN A 93 20.98 31.77 6.32
N LEU A 94 21.71 31.10 7.22
CA LEU A 94 21.41 29.72 7.63
C LEU A 94 20.01 29.60 8.25
N LYS A 95 19.61 30.55 9.09
CA LYS A 95 18.26 30.58 9.68
C LYS A 95 17.18 30.81 8.63
N LEU A 96 17.44 31.70 7.66
CA LEU A 96 16.54 32.01 6.56
C LEU A 96 16.33 30.79 5.67
N GLU A 97 17.40 30.10 5.28
CA GLU A 97 17.31 28.87 4.50
C GLU A 97 16.52 27.79 5.22
N ARG A 98 16.78 27.58 6.52
CA ARG A 98 16.04 26.61 7.33
C ARG A 98 14.56 26.95 7.41
N ALA A 99 14.22 28.23 7.60
CA ALA A 99 12.84 28.69 7.65
C ALA A 99 12.14 28.51 6.29
N ARG A 100 12.82 28.82 5.18
CA ARG A 100 12.32 28.62 3.82
C ARG A 100 12.06 27.14 3.50
N ARG A 101 12.96 26.23 3.90
CA ARG A 101 12.78 24.78 3.73
C ARG A 101 11.54 24.25 4.45
N ASN A 102 11.21 24.81 5.62
CA ASN A 102 10.06 24.35 6.42
C ASN A 102 8.77 25.13 6.15
N ARG A 103 8.79 26.06 5.18
CA ARG A 103 7.69 27.00 4.91
C ARG A 103 6.35 26.30 4.68
N ASN A 104 6.38 25.21 3.94
CA ASN A 104 5.20 24.46 3.52
C ASN A 104 4.97 23.18 4.35
N ALA A 105 5.70 22.98 5.44
CA ALA A 105 5.61 21.76 6.23
C ALA A 105 4.16 21.48 6.69
N LEU A 106 3.70 20.26 6.45
CA LEU A 106 2.37 19.82 6.86
C LEU A 106 2.27 19.80 8.39
N MET A 107 3.28 19.21 9.04
CA MET A 107 3.39 19.07 10.50
C MET A 107 4.40 20.08 11.06
N ALA A 108 4.07 21.36 10.95
CA ALA A 108 4.91 22.45 11.43
C ALA A 108 4.74 22.69 12.94
N ILE A 109 5.85 22.92 13.64
CA ILE A 109 5.85 23.27 15.07
C ILE A 109 6.50 24.63 15.27
N TYR A 110 5.83 25.50 16.01
CA TYR A 110 6.40 26.76 16.45
C TYR A 110 7.15 26.57 17.78
N HIS A 111 8.37 27.10 17.85
CA HIS A 111 9.16 27.19 19.08
C HIS A 111 9.19 28.64 19.56
N PRO A 112 8.42 29.00 20.60
CA PRO A 112 8.41 30.37 21.14
C PRO A 112 9.79 30.84 21.59
N SER A 113 10.56 29.97 22.25
CA SER A 113 11.87 30.28 22.82
C SER A 113 12.91 30.75 21.80
N TYR A 114 12.79 30.30 20.54
CA TYR A 114 13.71 30.65 19.46
C TYR A 114 13.04 31.42 18.31
N GLY A 115 11.73 31.66 18.43
CA GLY A 115 10.90 32.27 17.40
C GLY A 115 11.04 31.59 16.04
N SER A 116 11.11 30.25 16.01
CA SER A 116 11.40 29.47 14.81
C SER A 116 10.35 28.38 14.56
N VAL A 117 10.13 28.08 13.28
CA VAL A 117 9.31 26.95 12.85
C VAL A 117 10.21 25.77 12.50
N SER A 118 9.90 24.62 13.07
CA SER A 118 10.59 23.36 12.81
C SER A 118 9.60 22.29 12.33
N LEU A 119 10.14 21.16 11.89
CA LEU A 119 9.37 19.97 11.56
C LEU A 119 9.08 19.17 12.84
N LEU A 120 7.98 18.41 12.83
CA LEU A 120 7.68 17.45 13.88
C LEU A 120 8.83 16.47 14.10
N GLY A 121 9.42 16.51 15.30
CA GLY A 121 10.44 15.56 15.75
C GLY A 121 9.85 14.45 16.62
N ASN A 122 10.62 13.36 16.77
CA ASN A 122 10.19 12.15 17.49
C ASN A 122 9.76 12.43 18.94
N GLU A 123 10.50 13.28 19.66
CA GLU A 123 10.19 13.59 21.07
C GLU A 123 8.87 14.35 21.19
N THR A 124 8.62 15.32 20.30
CA THR A 124 7.35 16.05 20.28
C THR A 124 6.20 15.13 19.89
N ALA A 125 6.38 14.29 18.87
CA ALA A 125 5.39 13.30 18.47
C ALA A 125 5.03 12.36 19.63
N ARG A 126 6.04 11.86 20.36
CA ARG A 126 5.86 11.01 21.55
C ARG A 126 5.09 11.72 22.66
N LYS A 127 5.38 12.99 22.94
CA LYS A 127 4.64 13.78 23.93
C LYS A 127 3.18 13.98 23.51
N SER A 128 2.93 14.34 22.25
CA SER A 128 1.59 14.51 21.71
C SER A 128 0.79 13.20 21.74
N LEU A 129 1.41 12.06 21.39
CA LEU A 129 0.78 10.75 21.46
C LEU A 129 0.42 10.33 22.88
N ARG A 130 1.28 10.63 23.88
CA ARG A 130 0.96 10.42 25.29
C ARG A 130 -0.20 11.29 25.77
N ALA A 131 -0.23 12.56 25.35
CA ALA A 131 -1.35 13.44 25.65
C ALA A 131 -2.64 12.93 25.01
N PHE A 132 -2.57 12.46 23.75
CA PHE A 132 -3.69 11.84 23.06
C PHE A 132 -4.19 10.59 23.76
N ALA A 133 -3.31 9.66 24.17
CA ALA A 133 -3.68 8.46 24.91
C ALA A 133 -4.46 8.80 26.19
N LYS A 134 -4.02 9.85 26.92
CA LYS A 134 -4.75 10.36 28.09
C LYS A 134 -6.12 10.93 27.73
N MET A 135 -6.20 11.79 26.71
CA MET A 135 -7.46 12.41 26.27
C MET A 135 -8.48 11.38 25.76
N ALA A 136 -8.00 10.34 25.07
CA ALA A 136 -8.81 9.25 24.55
C ALA A 136 -9.15 8.19 25.62
N ASN A 137 -8.76 8.41 26.88
CA ASN A 137 -8.96 7.47 28.00
C ASN A 137 -8.42 6.05 27.70
N MET A 138 -7.28 5.96 27.02
CA MET A 138 -6.60 4.70 26.71
C MET A 138 -5.81 4.23 27.94
N ILE A 139 -6.51 3.88 29.02
CA ILE A 139 -5.91 3.38 30.25
C ILE A 139 -5.70 1.88 30.12
N VAL A 140 -4.50 1.41 30.47
CA VAL A 140 -4.18 -0.02 30.43
C VAL A 140 -4.98 -0.74 31.50
N GLU A 141 -5.79 -1.71 31.08
CA GLU A 141 -6.53 -2.60 31.97
C GLU A 141 -5.73 -3.87 32.28
N GLN A 142 -6.15 -4.62 33.29
CA GLN A 142 -5.45 -5.85 33.67
C GLN A 142 -5.47 -6.89 32.55
N GLN A 143 -6.56 -6.91 31.76
CA GLN A 143 -6.72 -7.79 30.60
C GLN A 143 -5.78 -7.44 29.42
N ASP A 144 -5.37 -6.17 29.30
CA ASP A 144 -4.46 -5.73 28.24
C ASP A 144 -3.02 -6.20 28.46
N MET A 145 -2.70 -6.70 29.65
CA MET A 145 -1.37 -7.18 30.01
C MET A 145 -1.04 -8.55 29.39
N ASP A 146 -2.04 -9.23 28.82
CA ASP A 146 -1.84 -10.48 28.10
C ASP A 146 -1.06 -10.24 26.80
N GLY A 147 0.09 -10.92 26.66
CA GLY A 147 1.01 -10.72 25.53
C GLY A 147 1.93 -9.49 25.63
N VAL A 148 1.85 -8.70 26.71
CA VAL A 148 2.77 -7.58 26.95
C VAL A 148 4.13 -8.08 27.40
N VAL A 149 5.13 -8.01 26.51
CA VAL A 149 6.50 -8.45 26.77
C VAL A 149 7.26 -7.49 27.71
N ASN A 150 6.99 -6.18 27.62
CA ASN A 150 7.75 -5.16 28.37
C ASN A 150 6.93 -4.60 29.55
N ARG A 151 6.79 -5.43 30.59
CA ARG A 151 6.00 -5.14 31.80
C ARG A 151 6.57 -4.00 32.65
N ASP A 152 7.84 -3.62 32.44
CA ASP A 152 8.43 -2.47 33.14
C ASP A 152 7.92 -1.12 32.61
N ARG A 153 7.48 -1.10 31.34
CA ARG A 153 7.07 0.11 30.62
C ARG A 153 5.57 0.30 30.49
N ILE A 154 4.80 -0.77 30.67
CA ILE A 154 3.34 -0.80 30.50
C ILE A 154 2.79 -1.33 31.82
N ARG A 155 1.95 -0.51 32.48
CA ARG A 155 1.41 -0.81 33.81
C ARG A 155 -0.09 -0.57 33.80
N PRO A 156 -0.88 -1.47 34.43
CA PRO A 156 -2.31 -1.24 34.62
C PRO A 156 -2.57 0.10 35.32
N GLY A 157 -3.63 0.80 34.92
CA GLY A 157 -4.00 2.11 35.45
C GLY A 157 -3.22 3.29 34.88
N GLU A 158 -2.16 3.05 34.08
CA GLU A 158 -1.47 4.11 33.35
C GLU A 158 -1.99 4.24 31.91
N PRO A 159 -1.90 5.44 31.28
CA PRO A 159 -2.20 5.60 29.86
C PRO A 159 -1.25 4.78 28.98
N TRP A 160 -1.79 4.13 27.95
CA TRP A 160 -1.01 3.36 26.98
C TRP A 160 0.11 4.22 26.37
N PRO A 161 1.38 3.77 26.40
CA PRO A 161 2.51 4.60 26.02
C PRO A 161 2.72 4.65 24.49
N LEU A 162 1.71 5.15 23.76
CA LEU A 162 1.66 5.18 22.29
C LEU A 162 2.96 5.70 21.64
N ARG A 163 3.43 5.00 20.61
CA ARG A 163 4.61 5.37 19.80
C ARG A 163 4.28 5.34 18.31
N THR A 164 4.96 6.21 17.55
CA THR A 164 4.84 6.29 16.09
C THR A 164 5.13 4.94 15.39
N HIS A 165 6.08 4.17 15.90
CA HIS A 165 6.40 2.84 15.37
C HIS A 165 5.23 1.84 15.55
N GLU A 166 4.40 1.95 16.58
CA GLU A 166 3.29 1.02 16.80
C GLU A 166 2.31 1.07 15.62
N PHE A 167 1.92 2.26 15.16
CA PHE A 167 1.09 2.40 13.96
C PHE A 167 1.72 1.74 12.71
N ARG A 168 3.04 1.87 12.55
CA ARG A 168 3.76 1.22 11.44
C ARG A 168 3.72 -0.30 11.59
N ARG A 169 3.87 -0.84 12.81
CA ARG A 169 3.79 -2.27 13.09
C ARG A 169 2.38 -2.79 12.88
N THR A 170 1.36 -2.12 13.40
CA THR A 170 -0.05 -2.45 13.20
C THR A 170 -0.39 -2.47 11.72
N PHE A 171 0.02 -1.46 10.95
CA PHE A 171 -0.15 -1.46 9.49
C PHE A 171 0.59 -2.62 8.81
N ALA A 172 1.79 -2.97 9.28
CA ALA A 172 2.56 -4.08 8.74
C ALA A 172 1.88 -5.43 8.97
N VAL A 173 1.41 -5.67 10.20
CA VAL A 173 0.69 -6.89 10.59
C VAL A 173 -0.62 -6.97 9.82
N TYR A 174 -1.35 -5.85 9.73
CA TYR A 174 -2.55 -5.72 8.90
C TYR A 174 -2.26 -6.14 7.45
N VAL A 175 -1.32 -5.50 6.76
CA VAL A 175 -1.02 -5.83 5.35
C VAL A 175 -0.48 -7.26 5.20
N ALA A 176 0.38 -7.74 6.10
CA ALA A 176 0.93 -9.09 6.00
C ALA A 176 -0.12 -10.19 6.22
N ARG A 177 -1.16 -9.93 7.02
CA ARG A 177 -2.25 -10.86 7.29
C ARG A 177 -3.47 -10.65 6.39
N HIS A 178 -3.61 -9.46 5.82
CA HIS A 178 -4.68 -9.15 4.89
C HIS A 178 -4.48 -9.88 3.57
N VAL A 179 -5.57 -10.42 3.06
CA VAL A 179 -5.60 -11.36 1.94
C VAL A 179 -5.28 -10.67 0.59
N LEU A 180 -5.52 -9.36 0.48
CA LEU A 180 -5.06 -8.51 -0.64
C LEU A 180 -3.67 -7.89 -0.43
N GLY A 181 -3.05 -8.16 0.72
CA GLY A 181 -1.76 -7.60 1.07
C GLY A 181 -0.62 -8.35 0.41
N ASP A 182 0.01 -7.73 -0.57
CA ASP A 182 1.27 -8.25 -1.12
C ASP A 182 2.41 -7.86 -0.18
N ILE A 183 3.16 -8.83 0.35
CA ILE A 183 4.34 -8.55 1.18
C ILE A 183 5.40 -7.72 0.42
N ARG A 184 5.36 -7.76 -0.91
CA ARG A 184 6.17 -6.90 -1.79
C ARG A 184 5.60 -5.49 -1.88
N TYR A 185 4.28 -5.32 -1.87
CA TYR A 185 3.66 -4.00 -1.64
C TYR A 185 4.10 -3.45 -0.28
N LEU A 186 4.10 -4.27 0.77
CA LEU A 186 4.55 -3.82 2.09
C LEU A 186 6.05 -3.45 2.08
N ARG A 187 6.91 -4.22 1.40
CA ARG A 187 8.33 -3.87 1.17
C ARG A 187 8.46 -2.52 0.47
N GLU A 188 7.69 -2.29 -0.58
CA GLU A 188 7.69 -1.06 -1.38
C GLU A 188 7.16 0.13 -0.58
N HIS A 189 6.02 -0.03 0.09
CA HIS A 189 5.39 0.97 0.94
C HIS A 189 6.33 1.40 2.08
N PHE A 190 7.08 0.46 2.64
CA PHE A 190 8.02 0.73 3.72
C PHE A 190 9.44 1.09 3.29
N LYS A 191 9.73 1.04 1.99
CA LYS A 191 11.07 1.24 1.42
C LYS A 191 12.09 0.36 2.15
N HIS A 192 11.74 -0.92 2.33
CA HIS A 192 12.62 -1.93 2.90
C HIS A 192 13.58 -2.45 1.82
N TRP A 193 14.85 -2.62 2.18
CA TRP A 193 15.88 -3.14 1.27
C TRP A 193 15.65 -4.62 0.91
N SER A 194 15.15 -5.42 1.85
CA SER A 194 14.89 -6.84 1.64
C SER A 194 13.47 -7.23 2.06
N LEU A 195 13.00 -8.36 1.53
CA LEU A 195 11.74 -8.98 1.95
C LEU A 195 11.81 -9.53 3.37
N ASP A 196 12.99 -9.94 3.85
CA ASP A 196 13.19 -10.48 5.20
C ASP A 196 12.85 -9.47 6.29
N MET A 197 13.21 -8.21 6.08
CA MET A 197 12.84 -7.10 6.97
C MET A 197 11.32 -6.91 7.05
N THR A 198 10.59 -7.26 5.98
CA THR A 198 9.12 -7.23 5.96
C THR A 198 8.52 -8.48 6.60
N LEU A 199 9.12 -9.66 6.38
CA LEU A 199 8.72 -10.93 7.00
C LEU A 199 8.86 -10.93 8.53
N TYR A 200 9.79 -10.14 9.09
CA TYR A 200 9.94 -9.99 10.54
C TYR A 200 8.64 -9.52 11.24
N TYR A 201 7.85 -8.68 10.57
CA TYR A 201 6.55 -8.21 11.08
C TYR A 201 5.48 -9.30 11.09
N ALA A 202 5.54 -10.26 10.18
CA ALA A 202 4.60 -11.38 10.12
C ALA A 202 4.81 -12.41 11.26
N ARG A 203 6.02 -12.43 11.87
CA ARG A 203 6.39 -13.41 12.91
C ARG A 203 6.00 -13.03 14.33
N HIS A 204 5.77 -11.74 14.62
CA HIS A 204 5.49 -11.30 15.99
C HIS A 204 3.99 -11.24 16.28
N ASP A 205 3.43 -12.40 16.65
CA ASP A 205 2.14 -12.52 17.36
C ASP A 205 2.28 -11.88 18.75
N SER A 206 1.52 -10.82 19.04
CA SER A 206 1.26 -10.39 20.41
C SER A 206 -0.25 -10.39 20.63
N ASP A 207 -0.70 -10.98 21.73
CA ASP A 207 -2.13 -11.20 22.03
C ASP A 207 -2.95 -9.89 22.16
N ALA A 208 -2.30 -8.75 22.41
CA ALA A 208 -2.92 -7.43 22.53
C ALA A 208 -3.62 -6.91 21.26
N ASP A 209 -3.37 -7.51 20.09
CA ASP A 209 -3.94 -7.05 18.81
C ASP A 209 -5.30 -7.73 18.47
N ARG A 210 -5.83 -8.63 19.31
CA ARG A 210 -6.97 -9.52 18.96
C ARG A 210 -8.27 -8.81 18.59
N ALA A 211 -8.65 -7.71 19.27
CA ALA A 211 -9.91 -7.00 18.99
C ALA A 211 -9.87 -6.26 17.63
N LEU A 212 -8.79 -5.51 17.39
CA LEU A 212 -8.55 -4.85 16.10
C LEU A 212 -8.40 -5.89 14.98
N ILE A 213 -7.69 -7.00 15.24
CA ILE A 213 -7.58 -8.12 14.31
C ILE A 213 -8.96 -8.73 14.05
N SER A 214 -9.83 -8.85 15.05
CA SER A 214 -11.21 -9.34 14.87
C SER A 214 -12.00 -8.46 13.91
N ASP A 215 -11.98 -7.14 14.09
CA ASP A 215 -12.68 -6.20 13.21
C ASP A 215 -12.14 -6.29 11.77
N ILE A 216 -10.81 -6.39 11.62
CA ILE A 216 -10.15 -6.59 10.32
C ILE A 216 -10.55 -7.92 9.67
N LEU A 217 -10.66 -8.99 10.47
CA LEU A 217 -11.07 -10.31 9.99
C LEU A 217 -12.55 -10.30 9.58
N THR A 218 -13.41 -9.55 10.28
CA THR A 218 -14.81 -9.36 9.88
C THR A 218 -14.91 -8.63 8.54
N GLU A 219 -14.23 -7.49 8.37
CA GLU A 219 -14.18 -6.77 7.09
C GLU A 219 -13.59 -7.62 5.95
N ARG A 220 -12.57 -8.44 6.27
CA ARG A 220 -12.02 -9.43 5.33
C ARG A 220 -13.09 -10.44 4.91
N ASP A 221 -13.82 -11.01 5.86
CA ASP A 221 -14.84 -12.03 5.58
C ASP A 221 -15.96 -11.47 4.72
N GLU A 222 -16.32 -10.19 4.94
CA GLU A 222 -17.26 -9.47 4.08
C GLU A 222 -16.73 -9.31 2.64
N LEU A 223 -15.49 -8.84 2.47
CA LEU A 223 -14.86 -8.71 1.15
C LEU A 223 -14.72 -10.06 0.44
N GLN A 224 -14.32 -11.12 1.14
CA GLN A 224 -14.24 -12.46 0.59
C GLN A 224 -15.62 -12.99 0.18
N SER A 225 -16.64 -12.75 1.00
CA SER A 225 -18.03 -13.09 0.67
C SER A 225 -18.49 -12.41 -0.61
N LEU A 226 -18.13 -11.13 -0.83
CA LEU A 226 -18.47 -10.41 -2.06
C LEU A 226 -17.77 -10.99 -3.29
N ILE A 227 -16.49 -11.35 -3.17
CA ILE A 227 -15.73 -12.00 -4.25
C ILE A 227 -16.37 -13.35 -4.61
N ILE A 228 -16.62 -14.21 -3.62
CA ILE A 228 -17.26 -15.52 -3.84
C ILE A 228 -18.66 -15.36 -4.43
N GLN A 229 -19.45 -14.41 -3.92
CA GLN A 229 -20.78 -14.11 -4.45
C GLN A 229 -20.71 -13.72 -5.93
N SER A 230 -19.71 -12.91 -6.31
CA SER A 230 -19.49 -12.55 -7.70
C SER A 230 -19.19 -13.78 -8.57
N TRP A 231 -18.38 -14.72 -8.08
CA TRP A 231 -18.02 -15.94 -8.82
C TRP A 231 -19.19 -16.92 -8.96
N MET A 232 -20.05 -16.99 -7.95
CA MET A 232 -21.21 -17.87 -7.91
C MET A 232 -22.36 -17.40 -8.81
N HIS A 233 -22.34 -16.14 -9.26
CA HIS A 233 -23.36 -15.60 -10.15
C HIS A 233 -23.36 -16.32 -11.52
N PRO A 234 -24.51 -16.76 -12.08
CA PRO A 234 -24.59 -17.56 -13.32
C PRO A 234 -23.87 -16.97 -14.54
N HIS A 235 -23.87 -15.65 -14.65
CA HIS A 235 -23.29 -14.93 -15.79
C HIS A 235 -21.84 -14.48 -15.59
N SER A 236 -21.21 -14.82 -14.46
CA SER A 236 -19.82 -14.47 -14.22
C SER A 236 -18.88 -15.40 -14.99
N ASN A 237 -18.08 -14.82 -15.86
CA ASN A 237 -17.04 -15.53 -16.57
C ASN A 237 -15.79 -15.64 -15.68
N LEU A 238 -15.24 -16.85 -15.58
CA LEU A 238 -14.05 -17.15 -14.80
C LEU A 238 -13.06 -17.91 -15.67
N SER A 239 -11.78 -17.54 -15.58
CA SER A 239 -10.65 -18.21 -16.20
C SER A 239 -9.70 -18.78 -15.13
N GLY A 240 -8.70 -19.53 -15.57
CA GLY A 240 -7.82 -20.31 -14.71
C GLY A 240 -8.46 -21.62 -14.25
N VAL A 241 -7.63 -22.60 -13.87
CA VAL A 241 -8.11 -23.95 -13.51
C VAL A 241 -9.07 -23.90 -12.32
N GLY A 242 -8.79 -23.07 -11.32
CA GLY A 242 -9.68 -22.84 -10.20
C GLY A 242 -11.00 -22.19 -10.61
N GLY A 243 -10.95 -21.22 -11.53
CA GLY A 243 -12.13 -20.55 -12.07
C GLY A 243 -13.04 -21.50 -12.84
N HIS A 244 -12.47 -22.35 -13.69
CA HIS A 244 -13.24 -23.39 -14.40
C HIS A 244 -13.83 -24.42 -13.43
N ARG A 245 -13.14 -24.79 -12.35
CA ARG A 245 -13.68 -25.67 -11.30
C ARG A 245 -14.88 -25.05 -10.60
N ILE A 246 -14.84 -23.75 -10.32
CA ILE A 246 -15.97 -23.00 -9.73
C ILE A 246 -17.12 -22.89 -10.73
N ALA A 247 -16.85 -22.55 -11.99
CA ALA A 247 -17.88 -22.49 -13.03
C ALA A 247 -18.55 -23.86 -13.26
N ALA A 248 -17.77 -24.95 -13.26
CA ALA A 248 -18.29 -26.31 -13.33
C ALA A 248 -19.15 -26.64 -12.10
N PHE A 249 -18.71 -26.24 -10.89
CA PHE A 249 -19.51 -26.40 -9.66
C PHE A 249 -20.82 -25.60 -9.69
N ARG A 250 -20.83 -24.41 -10.28
CA ARG A 250 -22.03 -23.59 -10.47
C ARG A 250 -23.07 -24.28 -11.36
N ASN A 251 -22.60 -24.95 -12.42
CA ASN A 251 -23.46 -25.54 -13.45
C ASN A 251 -23.92 -26.98 -13.11
N ARG A 252 -23.54 -27.55 -11.96
CA ARG A 252 -24.10 -28.83 -11.50
C ARG A 252 -25.57 -28.61 -11.16
N GLY A 253 -26.47 -29.30 -11.87
CA GLY A 253 -27.93 -29.20 -11.74
C GLY A 253 -28.52 -29.73 -10.42
N GLU A 254 -27.73 -29.78 -9.35
CA GLU A 254 -28.25 -30.03 -8.01
C GLU A 254 -28.97 -28.77 -7.54
N VAL A 255 -30.24 -28.91 -7.12
CA VAL A 255 -31.00 -27.85 -6.46
C VAL A 255 -30.27 -27.53 -5.16
N LYS A 256 -29.42 -26.50 -5.18
CA LYS A 256 -28.73 -26.01 -3.99
C LYS A 256 -29.79 -25.36 -3.12
N THR A 257 -30.32 -26.10 -2.16
CA THR A 257 -31.26 -25.58 -1.14
C THR A 257 -30.50 -24.70 -0.15
N VAL A 258 -30.03 -23.57 -0.65
CA VAL A 258 -29.43 -22.51 0.15
C VAL A 258 -30.50 -21.43 0.25
N ARG A 259 -31.04 -21.22 1.46
CA ARG A 259 -32.07 -20.20 1.70
C ARG A 259 -31.56 -18.78 1.44
N ASP A 260 -30.28 -18.53 1.72
CA ASP A 260 -29.60 -17.26 1.46
C ASP A 260 -28.18 -17.49 0.90
N MET A 261 -27.97 -17.09 -0.35
CA MET A 261 -26.68 -17.18 -1.03
C MET A 261 -25.59 -16.35 -0.34
N ARG A 262 -25.95 -15.23 0.30
CA ARG A 262 -25.00 -14.37 1.02
C ARG A 262 -24.46 -15.08 2.25
N ASP A 263 -25.33 -15.69 3.05
CA ASP A 263 -24.93 -16.49 4.21
C ASP A 263 -24.08 -17.71 3.83
N PHE A 264 -24.39 -18.36 2.70
CA PHE A 264 -23.59 -19.46 2.18
C PHE A 264 -22.20 -19.01 1.72
N CYS A 265 -22.11 -17.88 1.00
CA CYS A 265 -20.84 -17.30 0.61
C CYS A 265 -20.00 -16.86 1.81
N ARG A 266 -20.63 -16.36 2.88
CA ARG A 266 -19.95 -16.04 4.16
C ARG A 266 -19.35 -17.30 4.80
N LYS A 267 -20.14 -18.37 4.96
CA LYS A 267 -19.67 -19.66 5.49
C LYS A 267 -18.58 -20.32 4.63
N LEU A 268 -18.66 -20.20 3.31
CA LEU A 268 -17.60 -20.64 2.41
C LEU A 268 -16.33 -19.77 2.57
N GLY A 269 -16.48 -18.46 2.67
CA GLY A 269 -15.40 -17.49 2.89
C GLY A 269 -14.58 -17.79 4.15
N GLU A 270 -15.24 -18.23 5.23
CA GLU A 270 -14.57 -18.70 6.46
C GLU A 270 -13.63 -19.89 6.21
N SER A 271 -13.93 -20.73 5.21
CA SER A 271 -13.19 -21.96 4.91
C SER A 271 -12.20 -21.85 3.74
N VAL A 272 -12.32 -20.81 2.90
CA VAL A 272 -11.52 -20.63 1.68
C VAL A 272 -10.71 -19.34 1.76
N PHE A 273 -9.39 -19.47 1.64
CA PHE A 273 -8.48 -18.32 1.70
C PHE A 273 -8.24 -17.76 0.28
N ILE A 274 -8.66 -16.51 -0.02
CA ILE A 274 -8.67 -15.98 -1.40
C ILE A 274 -7.73 -14.79 -1.60
N ARG A 275 -6.45 -15.02 -1.90
CA ARG A 275 -5.44 -13.94 -2.04
C ARG A 275 -5.51 -13.19 -3.35
N GLY A 276 -5.41 -11.86 -3.32
CA GLY A 276 -5.15 -11.07 -4.51
C GLY A 276 -3.68 -11.13 -4.92
N THR A 277 -3.38 -11.52 -6.16
CA THR A 277 -1.99 -11.57 -6.69
C THR A 277 -1.67 -10.43 -7.67
N GLY A 278 -2.63 -9.53 -7.88
CA GLY A 278 -2.55 -8.42 -8.83
C GLY A 278 -2.84 -8.81 -10.29
N HIS A 279 -2.94 -10.10 -10.62
CA HIS A 279 -3.31 -10.61 -11.95
C HIS A 279 -4.29 -11.79 -11.90
N SER A 280 -4.54 -12.31 -10.70
CA SER A 280 -5.47 -13.39 -10.40
C SER A 280 -5.80 -13.41 -8.90
N TRP A 281 -6.82 -14.17 -8.54
CA TRP A 281 -7.12 -14.61 -7.18
C TRP A 281 -6.50 -15.99 -6.94
N CYS A 282 -5.93 -16.21 -5.76
CA CYS A 282 -5.29 -17.45 -5.38
C CYS A 282 -5.99 -18.08 -4.16
N MET A 283 -6.49 -19.30 -4.32
CA MET A 283 -7.21 -20.05 -3.29
C MET A 283 -6.30 -20.95 -2.43
N ALA A 284 -4.97 -20.91 -2.64
CA ALA A 284 -4.05 -21.78 -1.95
C ALA A 284 -3.95 -21.42 -0.45
N SER A 285 -4.17 -22.41 0.42
CA SER A 285 -3.86 -22.34 1.85
C SER A 285 -2.45 -22.91 2.13
N GLY A 286 -1.68 -22.26 3.00
CA GLY A 286 -0.33 -22.72 3.39
C GLY A 286 0.72 -22.69 2.26
N ASN A 287 1.54 -23.75 2.17
CA ASN A 287 2.67 -23.87 1.23
C ASN A 287 2.26 -24.22 -0.22
N GLY A 288 0.97 -24.23 -0.55
CA GLY A 288 0.45 -24.83 -1.79
C GLY A 288 0.82 -24.15 -3.12
N CYS A 289 1.28 -22.89 -3.14
CA CYS A 289 1.50 -22.14 -4.39
C CYS A 289 2.97 -21.82 -4.71
N GLY A 290 3.90 -21.93 -3.75
CA GLY A 290 5.32 -21.60 -3.95
C GLY A 290 5.60 -20.16 -4.44
N GLY A 291 4.58 -19.31 -4.56
CA GLY A 291 4.68 -17.92 -5.01
C GLY A 291 5.02 -17.71 -6.48
N GLN A 292 5.00 -18.75 -7.33
CA GLN A 292 5.56 -18.69 -8.69
C GLN A 292 4.82 -17.71 -9.62
N GLY A 293 3.52 -17.47 -9.39
CA GLY A 293 2.70 -16.51 -10.13
C GLY A 293 3.17 -15.05 -10.02
N LEU A 294 3.98 -14.74 -9.00
CA LEU A 294 4.64 -13.45 -8.86
C LEU A 294 5.57 -13.15 -10.04
N TYR A 295 6.44 -14.11 -10.36
CA TYR A 295 7.48 -13.90 -11.37
C TYR A 295 6.93 -14.02 -12.78
N ASP A 296 5.81 -14.73 -12.91
CA ASP A 296 5.21 -15.03 -14.19
C ASP A 296 3.71 -15.24 -14.03
N ALA A 297 2.92 -14.19 -14.31
CA ALA A 297 1.47 -14.19 -14.19
C ALA A 297 0.81 -15.34 -14.97
N VAL A 298 1.44 -15.78 -16.06
CA VAL A 298 0.98 -16.88 -16.89
C VAL A 298 0.97 -18.21 -16.14
N ARG A 299 1.78 -18.39 -15.08
CA ARG A 299 1.74 -19.61 -14.26
C ARG A 299 0.41 -19.77 -13.51
N CYS A 300 -0.27 -18.66 -13.21
CA CYS A 300 -1.59 -18.69 -12.57
C CYS A 300 -2.71 -19.15 -13.51
N THR A 301 -2.52 -19.13 -14.83
CA THR A 301 -3.54 -19.64 -15.78
C THR A 301 -3.68 -21.16 -15.70
N SER A 302 -2.60 -21.87 -15.38
CA SER A 302 -2.57 -23.34 -15.27
C SER A 302 -2.52 -23.85 -13.83
N CYS A 303 -2.59 -22.95 -12.84
CA CYS A 303 -2.55 -23.31 -11.42
C CYS A 303 -3.94 -23.75 -10.94
N GLY A 304 -4.03 -24.89 -10.25
CA GLY A 304 -5.28 -25.42 -9.68
C GLY A 304 -5.98 -24.47 -8.70
N GLU A 305 -5.19 -23.61 -8.05
CA GLU A 305 -5.69 -22.62 -7.08
C GLU A 305 -5.86 -21.22 -7.68
N GLY A 306 -5.60 -21.03 -8.98
CA GLY A 306 -5.76 -19.74 -9.66
C GLY A 306 -7.17 -19.54 -10.18
N VAL A 307 -7.80 -18.43 -9.80
CA VAL A 307 -9.09 -17.94 -10.31
C VAL A 307 -8.86 -16.56 -10.91
N ILE A 308 -9.26 -16.36 -12.16
CA ILE A 308 -9.17 -15.06 -12.82
C ILE A 308 -10.60 -14.67 -13.18
N ASP A 309 -11.06 -13.50 -12.74
CA ASP A 309 -12.39 -12.98 -13.02
C ASP A 309 -12.33 -11.68 -13.84
N SER A 310 -13.48 -11.08 -14.08
CA SER A 310 -13.63 -9.88 -14.92
C SER A 310 -12.86 -8.67 -14.41
N THR A 311 -12.55 -8.57 -13.11
CA THR A 311 -11.79 -7.44 -12.56
C THR A 311 -10.36 -7.41 -13.10
N HIS A 312 -9.85 -8.54 -13.60
CA HIS A 312 -8.49 -8.67 -14.12
C HIS A 312 -8.37 -8.42 -15.63
N ILE A 313 -9.47 -8.13 -16.34
CA ILE A 313 -9.45 -7.96 -17.82
C ILE A 313 -8.41 -6.93 -18.27
N GLN A 314 -8.34 -5.77 -17.61
CA GLN A 314 -7.40 -4.72 -18.01
C GLN A 314 -5.94 -5.12 -17.77
N ILE A 315 -5.68 -5.88 -16.69
CA ILE A 315 -4.35 -6.41 -16.39
C ILE A 315 -3.91 -7.40 -17.48
N TRP A 316 -4.80 -8.31 -17.88
CA TRP A 316 -4.50 -9.28 -18.94
C TRP A 316 -4.39 -8.64 -20.33
N LYS A 317 -5.11 -7.54 -20.60
CA LYS A 317 -4.87 -6.71 -21.79
C LYS A 317 -3.48 -6.08 -21.77
N GLY A 318 -3.04 -5.59 -20.61
CA GLY A 318 -1.68 -5.06 -20.42
C GLY A 318 -0.60 -6.12 -20.62
N ILE A 319 -0.74 -7.30 -20.00
CA ILE A 319 0.18 -8.44 -20.17
C ILE A 319 0.25 -8.84 -21.65
N ARG A 320 -0.91 -8.92 -22.33
CA ARG A 320 -0.99 -9.21 -23.76
C ARG A 320 -0.22 -8.17 -24.58
N GLN A 321 -0.46 -6.88 -24.34
CA GLN A 321 0.19 -5.80 -25.07
C GLN A 321 1.71 -5.82 -24.88
N GLN A 322 2.17 -6.04 -23.65
CA GLN A 322 3.60 -6.17 -23.36
C GLN A 322 4.26 -7.27 -24.20
N GLN A 323 3.61 -8.43 -24.40
CA GLN A 323 4.16 -9.48 -25.25
C GLN A 323 4.19 -9.10 -26.73
N ILE A 324 3.20 -8.32 -27.19
CA ILE A 324 3.18 -7.79 -28.57
C ILE A 324 4.36 -6.85 -28.78
N ASP A 325 4.59 -5.94 -27.84
CA ASP A 325 5.69 -4.97 -27.92
C ASP A 325 7.06 -5.69 -27.94
N VAL A 326 7.24 -6.71 -27.08
CA VAL A 326 8.46 -7.53 -27.07
C VAL A 326 8.66 -8.26 -28.40
N LEU A 327 7.58 -8.79 -29.00
CA LEU A 327 7.65 -9.48 -30.30
C LEU A 327 8.00 -8.56 -31.48
N GLN A 328 7.91 -7.23 -31.30
CA GLN A 328 8.32 -6.24 -32.29
C GLN A 328 9.79 -5.82 -32.15
N CYS A 329 10.48 -6.22 -31.06
CA CYS A 329 11.90 -5.93 -30.88
C CYS A 329 12.77 -6.67 -31.93
N PRO A 330 13.68 -5.97 -32.64
CA PRO A 330 14.45 -6.53 -33.76
C PRO A 330 15.54 -7.53 -33.33
N ASP A 331 15.99 -7.47 -32.09
CA ASP A 331 17.09 -8.25 -31.51
C ASP A 331 16.62 -9.45 -30.66
N LEU A 332 15.32 -9.76 -30.69
CA LEU A 332 14.75 -10.83 -29.87
C LEU A 332 15.23 -12.22 -30.31
N GLY A 333 15.96 -12.89 -29.41
CA GLY A 333 16.43 -14.27 -29.60
C GLY A 333 15.28 -15.29 -29.73
N ARG A 334 15.55 -16.45 -30.36
CA ARG A 334 14.54 -17.51 -30.56
C ARG A 334 13.84 -17.96 -29.27
N PRO A 335 14.55 -18.24 -28.15
CA PRO A 335 13.90 -18.66 -26.91
C PRO A 335 12.97 -17.59 -26.34
N SER A 336 13.41 -16.33 -26.33
CA SER A 336 12.60 -15.20 -25.86
C SER A 336 11.37 -14.98 -26.72
N ARG A 337 11.49 -15.19 -28.04
CA ARG A 337 10.37 -15.13 -28.98
C ARG A 337 9.34 -16.22 -28.70
N GLU A 338 9.78 -17.47 -28.56
CA GLU A 338 8.88 -18.60 -28.26
C GLU A 338 8.14 -18.40 -26.93
N ARG A 339 8.85 -17.96 -25.89
CA ARG A 339 8.23 -17.61 -24.60
C ARG A 339 7.19 -16.49 -24.75
N SER A 340 7.53 -15.42 -25.47
CA SER A 340 6.60 -14.29 -25.67
C SER A 340 5.34 -14.71 -26.43
N VAL A 341 5.47 -15.60 -27.42
CA VAL A 341 4.32 -16.20 -28.12
C VAL A 341 3.46 -17.04 -27.18
N ASP A 342 4.07 -17.91 -26.36
CA ASP A 342 3.32 -18.73 -25.39
C ASP A 342 2.54 -17.85 -24.39
N HIS A 343 3.20 -16.84 -23.84
CA HIS A 343 2.59 -15.88 -22.90
C HIS A 343 1.46 -15.08 -23.56
N LEU A 344 1.66 -14.61 -24.79
CA LEU A 344 0.65 -13.92 -25.59
C LEU A 344 -0.60 -14.81 -25.76
N ARG A 345 -0.42 -16.08 -26.15
CA ARG A 345 -1.55 -17.00 -26.34
C ARG A 345 -2.27 -17.33 -25.05
N LYS A 346 -1.56 -17.41 -23.92
CA LYS A 346 -2.17 -17.62 -22.60
C LYS A 346 -2.99 -16.41 -22.16
N ALA A 347 -2.47 -15.20 -22.36
CA ALA A 347 -3.22 -13.98 -22.10
C ALA A 347 -4.48 -13.86 -22.98
N GLU A 348 -4.39 -14.20 -24.27
CA GLU A 348 -5.55 -14.21 -25.17
C GLU A 348 -6.60 -15.24 -24.76
N ARG A 349 -6.19 -16.43 -24.30
CA ARG A 349 -7.13 -17.41 -23.75
C ARG A 349 -7.85 -16.89 -22.51
N VAL A 350 -7.12 -16.30 -21.56
CA VAL A 350 -7.75 -15.69 -20.37
C VAL A 350 -8.75 -14.61 -20.77
N LEU A 351 -8.39 -13.73 -21.70
CA LEU A 351 -9.29 -12.68 -22.19
C LEU A 351 -10.54 -13.26 -22.88
N ALA A 352 -10.38 -14.31 -23.67
CA ALA A 352 -11.49 -15.00 -24.32
C ALA A 352 -12.42 -15.68 -23.31
N ASP A 353 -11.88 -16.39 -22.32
CA ASP A 353 -12.64 -17.02 -21.23
C ASP A 353 -13.48 -15.99 -20.47
N LEU A 354 -12.92 -14.78 -20.25
CA LEU A 354 -13.59 -13.67 -19.58
C LEU A 354 -14.62 -12.94 -20.46
N GLY A 355 -14.73 -13.29 -21.75
CA GLY A 355 -15.64 -12.65 -22.70
C GLY A 355 -15.16 -11.28 -23.19
N ALA A 356 -13.87 -10.97 -23.08
CA ALA A 356 -13.31 -9.72 -23.59
C ALA A 356 -13.12 -9.79 -25.11
N GLU A 357 -13.66 -8.80 -25.83
CA GLU A 357 -13.49 -8.67 -27.28
C GLU A 357 -12.06 -8.25 -27.65
N VAL A 358 -11.17 -9.23 -27.82
CA VAL A 358 -9.78 -9.00 -28.20
C VAL A 358 -9.39 -9.95 -29.34
N PRO A 359 -9.16 -9.46 -30.57
CA PRO A 359 -8.82 -10.33 -31.69
C PRO A 359 -7.43 -10.98 -31.49
N PRO A 360 -7.24 -12.25 -31.89
CA PRO A 360 -5.94 -12.91 -31.81
C PRO A 360 -4.87 -12.15 -32.61
N PHE A 361 -3.74 -11.86 -31.97
CA PHE A 361 -2.64 -11.17 -32.62
C PHE A 361 -1.95 -12.06 -33.65
N LYS A 362 -1.78 -11.53 -34.87
CA LYS A 362 -1.08 -12.20 -35.97
C LYS A 362 0.43 -11.99 -35.80
N LEU A 363 1.17 -13.09 -35.67
CA LEU A 363 2.61 -13.03 -35.46
C LEU A 363 3.32 -12.48 -36.72
N PRO A 364 4.34 -11.61 -36.56
CA PRO A 364 5.18 -11.19 -37.67
C PRO A 364 5.84 -12.40 -38.34
N LYS A 365 5.84 -12.42 -39.68
CA LYS A 365 6.58 -13.44 -40.46
C LYS A 365 8.06 -13.36 -40.06
N LYS A 366 8.71 -14.52 -39.88
CA LYS A 366 10.14 -14.61 -39.53
C LYS A 366 10.93 -13.75 -40.52
N VAL A 367 11.62 -12.71 -40.03
CA VAL A 367 12.70 -12.09 -40.79
C VAL A 367 13.80 -13.16 -40.89
N ARG A 368 13.98 -13.74 -42.07
CA ARG A 368 15.17 -14.56 -42.35
C ARG A 368 16.36 -13.62 -42.11
N ARG A 369 17.19 -13.91 -41.09
CA ARG A 369 18.51 -13.27 -41.01
C ARG A 369 19.21 -13.58 -42.33
N ALA A 370 19.59 -12.55 -43.07
CA ALA A 370 20.56 -12.69 -44.14
C ALA A 370 21.80 -13.34 -43.52
N SER A 371 22.21 -14.45 -44.14
CA SER A 371 23.39 -15.24 -43.82
C SER A 371 24.66 -14.40 -43.83
#